data_AF-A0A9P6SPG6-F1
#
_entry.id   AF-A0A9P6SPG6-F1
#
_cell.length_a   1.000
_cell.length_b   1.000
_cell.length_c   1.000
_cell.angle_alpha   90.00
_cell.angle_beta   90.00
_cell.angle_gamma   90.00
#
_symmetry.space_group_name_H-M   'P 1'
#
loop_
_entity.id
_entity.type
_entity.pdbx_description
1 polymer ?
#
loop_
_entity_poly.entity_id
_entity_poly.type
_entity_poly.pdbx_seq_one_letter_code
_entity_poly.pdbx_strand_id
1 'polypeptide(L)'
;MPPDVSPHQAHFCANPTAAKGGKHGHKDTEMNAPDRFELFLLADGEKKITEATDTRTPNTSIFTINKEDHTLGNMVRAQLIQNPHVNFAGYKIPHPLFATFELRVQTDGELSPKDALVAACKGLVGDLETLSREFTKEYELRKMVSGDGADK
;
A
#
# COMPACT_ATOMS: atom_id res chain seq x y z
N MET A 1 9.24 44.39 -13.75
CA MET A 1 8.92 42.96 -13.62
C MET A 1 9.53 42.47 -12.33
N PRO A 2 8.71 42.48 -11.26
CA PRO A 2 8.43 41.25 -10.51
C PRO A 2 6.94 41.16 -10.09
N PRO A 3 6.42 39.96 -9.77
CA PRO A 3 5.30 39.86 -8.84
C PRO A 3 5.71 39.31 -7.47
N ASP A 4 5.08 39.95 -6.48
CA ASP A 4 5.12 39.85 -5.03
C ASP A 4 4.35 38.61 -4.48
N VAL A 5 4.47 38.36 -3.18
CA VAL A 5 4.34 37.07 -2.49
C VAL A 5 3.09 36.98 -1.57
N SER A 6 2.35 35.85 -1.64
CA SER A 6 1.50 35.21 -0.57
C SER A 6 0.17 35.88 -0.10
N PRO A 7 -0.69 35.27 0.77
CA PRO A 7 -0.82 33.87 1.24
C PRO A 7 -2.28 33.29 1.29
N HIS A 8 -2.39 31.98 1.57
CA HIS A 8 -3.46 31.23 2.27
C HIS A 8 -4.96 31.62 2.20
N GLN A 9 -5.81 30.68 1.75
CA GLN A 9 -7.02 30.32 2.50
C GLN A 9 -7.49 28.88 2.19
N ALA A 10 -7.45 28.01 3.20
CA ALA A 10 -8.11 26.71 3.18
C ALA A 10 -9.63 26.92 3.31
N HIS A 11 -10.40 26.48 2.32
CA HIS A 11 -11.86 26.49 2.39
C HIS A 11 -12.36 25.11 2.84
N PHE A 12 -12.67 25.03 4.13
CA PHE A 12 -13.57 24.04 4.74
C PHE A 12 -14.90 24.08 3.97
N CYS A 13 -15.27 23.01 3.28
CA CYS A 13 -16.60 22.90 2.69
C CYS A 13 -17.55 22.33 3.75
N ALA A 14 -18.36 23.22 4.32
CA ALA A 14 -19.44 22.90 5.24
C ALA A 14 -20.54 22.09 4.53
N ASN A 15 -21.06 21.06 5.22
CA ASN A 15 -22.31 20.41 4.84
C ASN A 15 -23.49 21.39 4.92
N PRO A 16 -24.29 21.58 3.86
CA PRO A 16 -25.57 22.24 3.98
C PRO A 16 -26.69 21.24 4.28
N THR A 17 -27.51 21.68 5.22
CA THR A 17 -28.74 21.11 5.76
C THR A 17 -29.81 20.75 4.74
N ALA A 18 -30.62 19.76 5.11
CA ALA A 18 -31.84 19.32 4.47
C ALA A 18 -32.84 20.46 4.15
N ALA A 19 -33.34 20.48 2.91
CA ALA A 19 -34.55 21.19 2.51
C ALA A 19 -35.35 20.35 1.49
N LYS A 20 -36.65 20.23 1.75
CA LYS A 20 -37.63 19.46 0.96
C LYS A 20 -37.93 20.11 -0.40
N GLY A 21 -38.18 19.28 -1.42
CA GLY A 21 -39.19 19.54 -2.45
C GLY A 21 -38.70 19.57 -3.90
N GLY A 22 -39.22 18.66 -4.72
CA GLY A 22 -39.16 18.76 -6.18
C GLY A 22 -39.08 17.40 -6.89
N LYS A 23 -40.23 16.84 -7.29
CA LYS A 23 -40.29 15.72 -8.24
C LYS A 23 -39.81 16.21 -9.61
N HIS A 24 -38.55 15.99 -9.94
CA HIS A 24 -38.06 15.97 -11.31
C HIS A 24 -37.33 14.64 -11.49
N GLY A 25 -37.81 13.81 -12.42
CA GLY A 25 -37.16 12.56 -12.78
C GLY A 25 -35.81 12.87 -13.40
N HIS A 26 -34.76 12.90 -12.58
CA HIS A 26 -33.41 12.82 -13.06
C HIS A 26 -33.24 11.38 -13.55
N LYS A 27 -33.00 11.20 -14.85
CA LYS A 27 -32.35 9.96 -15.29
C LYS A 27 -31.01 9.98 -14.60
N ASP A 28 -30.87 9.20 -13.53
CA ASP A 28 -29.57 8.88 -12.96
C ASP A 28 -28.76 8.33 -14.12
N THR A 29 -27.78 9.12 -14.55
CA THR A 29 -26.81 8.65 -15.52
C THR A 29 -26.01 7.63 -14.74
N GLU A 30 -26.36 6.35 -14.85
CA GLU A 30 -25.68 5.25 -14.15
C GLU A 30 -24.19 5.32 -14.48
N MET A 31 -23.44 5.94 -13.58
CA MET A 31 -21.99 5.98 -13.66
C MET A 31 -21.50 4.62 -13.18
N ASN A 32 -20.95 3.83 -14.09
CA ASN A 32 -20.33 2.53 -13.79
C ASN A 32 -18.93 2.69 -13.15
N ALA A 33 -18.70 3.79 -12.42
CA ALA A 33 -17.46 4.00 -11.71
C ALA A 33 -17.58 3.30 -10.35
N PRO A 34 -16.68 2.38 -10.00
CA PRO A 34 -16.69 1.74 -8.70
C PRO A 34 -16.40 2.75 -7.59
N ASP A 35 -16.86 2.44 -6.38
CA ASP A 35 -16.61 3.30 -5.25
C ASP A 35 -15.13 3.28 -4.85
N ARG A 36 -14.59 4.44 -4.45
CA ARG A 36 -13.15 4.57 -4.12
C ARG A 36 -12.71 3.69 -2.95
N PHE A 37 -13.61 3.38 -2.01
CA PHE A 37 -13.26 2.55 -0.85
C PHE A 37 -13.01 1.09 -1.22
N GLU A 38 -13.52 0.63 -2.38
CA GLU A 38 -13.30 -0.73 -2.88
C GLU A 38 -11.83 -1.01 -3.22
N LEU A 39 -10.97 0.01 -3.26
CA LEU A 39 -9.54 -0.14 -3.49
C LEU A 39 -8.80 -0.74 -2.29
N PHE A 40 -9.28 -0.49 -1.06
CA PHE A 40 -8.59 -0.90 0.17
C PHE A 40 -9.48 -1.68 1.14
N LEU A 41 -10.80 -1.58 1.06
CA LEU A 41 -11.73 -2.38 1.85
C LEU A 41 -12.04 -3.70 1.16
N LEU A 42 -11.94 -4.79 1.93
CA LEU A 42 -12.37 -6.12 1.50
C LEU A 42 -13.90 -6.18 1.48
N ALA A 43 -14.45 -6.85 0.47
CA ALA A 43 -15.87 -7.15 0.43
C ALA A 43 -16.24 -8.27 1.43
N ASP A 44 -17.54 -8.41 1.73
CA ASP A 44 -18.03 -9.45 2.62
C ASP A 44 -17.65 -10.86 2.11
N GLY A 45 -16.88 -11.59 2.92
CA GLY A 45 -16.40 -12.93 2.59
C GLY A 45 -15.11 -13.00 1.77
N GLU A 46 -14.54 -11.86 1.36
CA GLU A 46 -13.28 -11.79 0.62
C GLU A 46 -12.07 -12.00 1.55
N LYS A 47 -11.20 -12.95 1.21
CA LYS A 47 -9.94 -13.16 1.95
C LYS A 47 -8.88 -12.18 1.46
N LYS A 48 -8.06 -11.65 2.37
CA LYS A 48 -6.93 -10.78 2.02
C LYS A 48 -5.89 -11.49 1.17
N ILE A 49 -5.58 -12.74 1.51
CA ILE A 49 -4.55 -13.54 0.85
C ILE A 49 -5.14 -14.92 0.52
N THR A 50 -4.95 -15.37 -0.70
CA THR A 50 -5.22 -16.75 -1.12
C THR A 50 -3.96 -17.36 -1.73
N GLU A 51 -3.62 -18.57 -1.30
CA GLU A 51 -2.47 -19.32 -1.82
C GLU A 51 -2.95 -20.38 -2.81
N ALA A 52 -2.26 -20.48 -3.95
CA ALA A 52 -2.41 -21.54 -4.93
C ALA A 52 -1.03 -22.11 -5.27
N THR A 53 -0.85 -23.42 -5.13
CA THR A 53 0.39 -24.09 -5.53
C THR A 53 0.47 -24.20 -7.05
N ASP A 54 1.59 -23.78 -7.63
CA ASP A 54 1.84 -23.89 -9.08
C ASP A 54 2.34 -25.30 -9.40
N THR A 55 1.59 -26.05 -10.21
CA THR A 55 1.95 -27.42 -10.59
C THR A 55 3.00 -27.49 -11.70
N ARG A 56 3.30 -26.38 -12.38
CA ARG A 56 4.26 -26.34 -13.50
C ARG A 56 5.71 -26.36 -13.03
N THR A 57 5.97 -25.89 -11.81
CA THR A 57 7.33 -25.74 -11.29
C THR A 57 7.34 -26.22 -9.83
N PRO A 58 8.29 -27.08 -9.43
CA PRO A 58 8.34 -27.57 -8.05
C PRO A 58 8.56 -26.42 -7.07
N ASN A 59 8.09 -26.59 -5.84
CA ASN A 59 8.29 -25.67 -4.70
C ASN A 59 7.89 -24.22 -5.02
N THR A 60 6.81 -24.04 -5.78
CA THR A 60 6.31 -22.74 -6.21
C THR A 60 4.89 -22.51 -5.71
N SER A 61 4.66 -21.39 -5.04
CA SER A 61 3.32 -20.93 -4.67
C SER A 61 3.03 -19.57 -5.30
N ILE A 62 1.78 -19.36 -5.69
CA ILE A 62 1.23 -18.10 -6.15
C ILE A 62 0.30 -17.58 -5.06
N PHE A 63 0.60 -16.40 -4.54
CA PHE A 63 -0.20 -15.70 -3.55
C PHE A 63 -0.96 -14.58 -4.25
N THR A 64 -2.29 -14.65 -4.24
CA THR A 64 -3.14 -13.54 -4.68
C THR A 64 -3.47 -12.70 -3.46
N ILE A 65 -3.14 -11.42 -3.53
CA ILE A 65 -3.35 -10.46 -2.45
C ILE A 65 -4.35 -9.42 -2.93
N ASN A 66 -5.47 -9.36 -2.21
CA ASN A 66 -6.58 -8.49 -2.53
C ASN A 66 -6.47 -7.14 -1.82
N LYS A 67 -6.98 -6.10 -2.46
CA LYS A 67 -7.02 -4.71 -1.96
C LYS A 67 -5.63 -4.17 -1.64
N GLU A 68 -4.67 -4.44 -2.52
CA GLU A 68 -3.28 -3.99 -2.43
C GLU A 68 -2.74 -3.68 -3.83
N ASP A 69 -1.67 -2.90 -3.87
CA ASP A 69 -1.06 -2.40 -5.09
C ASP A 69 0.47 -2.60 -5.11
N HIS A 70 1.14 -1.85 -5.99
CA HIS A 70 2.60 -1.86 -6.14
C HIS A 70 3.35 -1.52 -4.84
N THR A 71 2.72 -0.77 -3.93
CA THR A 71 3.34 -0.31 -2.69
C THR A 71 3.79 -1.52 -1.86
N LEU A 72 2.90 -2.49 -1.65
CA LEU A 72 3.20 -3.71 -0.93
C LEU A 72 3.87 -4.75 -1.84
N GLY A 73 3.38 -4.91 -3.07
CA GLY A 73 3.89 -5.93 -4.00
C GLY A 73 5.39 -5.78 -4.31
N ASN A 74 5.84 -4.56 -4.63
CA ASN A 74 7.24 -4.31 -4.95
C ASN A 74 8.15 -4.46 -3.71
N MET A 75 7.70 -3.98 -2.56
CA MET A 75 8.46 -4.04 -1.30
C MET A 75 8.71 -5.48 -0.87
N VAL A 76 7.67 -6.31 -0.85
CA VAL A 76 7.77 -7.73 -0.48
C VAL A 76 8.62 -8.50 -1.50
N ARG A 77 8.44 -8.24 -2.80
CA ARG A 77 9.24 -8.85 -3.86
C ARG A 77 10.73 -8.52 -3.70
N ALA A 78 11.06 -7.27 -3.37
CA ALA A 78 12.45 -6.85 -3.17
C ALA A 78 13.10 -7.57 -1.96
N GLN A 79 12.36 -7.77 -0.87
CA GLN A 79 12.87 -8.49 0.29
C GLN A 79 13.05 -9.98 0.02
N LEU A 80 12.09 -10.60 -0.68
CA LEU A 80 12.14 -12.03 -0.99
C LEU A 80 13.39 -12.42 -1.80
N ILE A 81 13.83 -11.58 -2.73
CA ILE A 81 15.01 -11.85 -3.57
C ILE A 81 16.31 -11.79 -2.78
N GLN A 82 16.33 -11.12 -1.62
CA GLN A 82 17.51 -11.08 -0.77
C GLN A 82 17.72 -12.41 -0.01
N ASN A 83 16.70 -13.26 0.09
CA ASN A 83 16.81 -14.55 0.76
C ASN A 83 17.48 -15.57 -0.18
N PRO A 84 18.62 -16.18 0.21
CA PRO A 84 19.33 -17.14 -0.64
C PRO A 84 18.54 -18.41 -0.95
N HIS A 85 17.54 -18.76 -0.14
CA HIS A 85 16.68 -19.93 -0.36
C HIS A 85 15.53 -19.66 -1.36
N VAL A 86 15.39 -18.42 -1.84
CA VAL A 86 14.38 -18.01 -2.81
C VAL A 86 15.02 -17.94 -4.19
N ASN A 87 14.66 -18.89 -5.05
CA ASN A 87 15.18 -18.96 -6.43
C ASN A 87 14.50 -17.94 -7.34
N PHE A 88 13.22 -17.66 -7.11
CA PHE A 88 12.46 -16.70 -7.92
C PHE A 88 11.38 -16.02 -7.08
N ALA A 89 11.29 -14.70 -7.21
CA ALA A 89 10.15 -13.94 -6.73
C ALA A 89 9.78 -12.85 -7.75
N GLY A 90 8.51 -12.82 -8.14
CA GLY A 90 7.96 -11.86 -9.07
C GLY A 90 6.51 -11.56 -8.75
N TYR A 91 6.10 -10.32 -8.93
CA TYR A 91 4.70 -9.92 -8.78
C TYR A 91 4.18 -9.28 -10.07
N LYS A 92 2.88 -9.35 -10.28
CA LYS A 92 2.19 -8.65 -11.37
C LYS A 92 0.81 -8.19 -10.90
N ILE A 93 0.33 -7.10 -11.46
CA ILE A 93 -1.06 -6.67 -11.36
C ILE A 93 -1.77 -7.18 -12.62
N PRO A 94 -2.71 -8.12 -12.54
CA PRO A 94 -3.39 -8.67 -13.71
C PRO A 94 -4.12 -7.60 -14.53
N HIS A 95 -4.74 -6.63 -13.83
CA HIS A 95 -5.45 -5.53 -14.46
C HIS A 95 -5.50 -4.31 -13.53
N PRO A 96 -5.27 -3.08 -14.02
CA PRO A 96 -5.17 -1.88 -13.17
C PRO A 96 -6.49 -1.44 -12.52
N LEU A 97 -7.65 -1.87 -13.03
CA LEU A 97 -8.95 -1.54 -12.45
C LEU A 97 -9.22 -2.22 -11.11
N PHE A 98 -8.52 -3.32 -10.83
CA PHE A 98 -8.69 -4.07 -9.59
C PHE A 98 -7.44 -3.91 -8.74
N ALA A 99 -7.61 -3.49 -7.50
CA ALA A 99 -6.53 -3.41 -6.52
C ALA A 99 -6.16 -4.82 -6.04
N THR A 100 -5.60 -5.65 -6.93
CA THR A 100 -5.21 -7.03 -6.63
C THR A 100 -3.91 -7.32 -7.34
N PHE A 101 -2.97 -7.98 -6.66
CA PHE A 101 -1.74 -8.43 -7.29
C PHE A 101 -1.47 -9.91 -7.00
N GLU A 102 -0.80 -10.56 -7.94
CA GLU A 102 -0.35 -11.94 -7.84
C GLU A 102 1.16 -11.94 -7.59
N LEU A 103 1.58 -12.61 -6.52
CA LEU A 103 2.98 -12.81 -6.15
C LEU A 103 3.35 -14.28 -6.32
N ARG A 104 4.28 -14.56 -7.23
CA ARG A 104 4.83 -15.89 -7.45
C ARG A 104 6.16 -16.03 -6.72
N VAL A 105 6.28 -17.03 -5.87
CA VAL A 105 7.48 -17.33 -5.09
C VAL A 105 7.89 -18.78 -5.34
N GLN A 106 9.15 -18.98 -5.69
CA GLN A 106 9.79 -20.27 -5.86
C GLN A 106 10.97 -20.39 -4.90
N THR A 107 11.08 -21.55 -4.26
CA THR A 107 12.11 -21.87 -3.27
C THR A 107 12.93 -23.09 -3.70
N ASP A 108 14.06 -23.29 -3.05
CA ASP A 108 14.95 -24.45 -3.23
C ASP A 108 14.35 -25.77 -2.69
N GLY A 109 13.35 -25.69 -1.81
CA GLY A 109 12.70 -26.83 -1.17
C GLY A 109 13.15 -27.10 0.26
N GLU A 110 14.20 -26.41 0.74
CA GLU A 110 14.55 -26.41 2.17
C GLU A 110 13.58 -25.53 2.96
N LEU A 111 13.12 -24.44 2.34
CA LEU A 111 12.14 -23.51 2.90
C LEU A 111 10.84 -23.55 2.09
N SER A 112 9.69 -23.57 2.75
CA SER A 112 8.42 -23.46 2.02
C SER A 112 8.24 -22.03 1.49
N PRO A 113 7.60 -21.82 0.31
CA PRO A 113 7.32 -20.48 -0.21
C PRO A 113 6.56 -19.59 0.77
N LYS A 114 5.69 -20.19 1.57
CA LYS A 114 4.93 -19.50 2.62
C LYS A 114 5.84 -19.03 3.75
N ASP A 115 6.76 -19.88 4.21
CA ASP A 115 7.70 -19.51 5.28
C ASP A 115 8.69 -18.44 4.80
N ALA A 116 9.13 -18.53 3.53
CA ALA A 116 9.94 -17.50 2.90
C ALA A 116 9.23 -16.14 2.89
N LEU A 117 7.93 -16.13 2.55
CA LEU A 117 7.11 -14.91 2.59
C LEU A 117 6.96 -14.35 4.01
N VAL A 118 6.69 -15.20 5.00
CA VAL A 118 6.59 -14.77 6.40
C VAL A 118 7.91 -14.21 6.92
N ALA A 119 9.03 -14.86 6.60
CA ALA A 119 10.37 -14.39 6.97
C ALA A 119 10.67 -13.02 6.34
N ALA A 120 10.34 -12.84 5.05
CA ALA A 120 10.51 -11.56 4.36
C ALA A 120 9.66 -10.45 5.02
N CYS A 121 8.40 -10.71 5.34
CA CYS A 121 7.54 -9.73 6.04
C CYS A 121 8.09 -9.35 7.42
N LYS A 122 8.59 -10.31 8.20
CA LYS A 122 9.21 -10.03 9.51
C LYS A 122 10.48 -9.18 9.37
N GLY A 123 11.31 -9.46 8.36
CA GLY A 123 12.48 -8.64 8.05
C GLY A 123 12.09 -7.19 7.74
N LEU A 124 11.11 -6.99 6.86
CA LEU A 124 10.62 -5.66 6.49
C LEU A 124 10.09 -4.87 7.69
N VAL A 125 9.34 -5.52 8.60
CA VAL A 125 8.87 -4.86 9.83
C VAL A 125 10.07 -4.39 10.67
N GLY A 126 11.09 -5.22 10.87
CA GLY A 126 12.29 -4.84 11.61
C GLY A 126 13.09 -3.71 10.95
N ASP A 127 13.17 -3.71 9.62
CA ASP A 127 13.84 -2.65 8.85
C ASP A 127 13.10 -1.30 9.02
N LEU A 128 11.76 -1.31 8.92
CA LEU A 128 10.94 -0.12 9.10
C LEU A 128 10.94 0.39 10.55
N GLU A 129 10.96 -0.50 11.54
CA GLU A 129 11.11 -0.14 12.95
C GLU A 129 12.45 0.56 13.21
N THR A 130 13.53 0.05 12.60
CA THR A 130 14.85 0.67 12.70
C THR A 130 14.88 2.02 12.03
N LEU A 131 14.33 2.14 10.82
CA LEU A 131 14.20 3.41 10.11
C LEU A 131 13.41 4.44 10.95
N SER A 132 12.27 4.05 11.50
CA SER A 132 11.43 4.93 12.33
C SER A 132 12.19 5.44 13.55
N ARG A 133 12.94 4.56 14.23
CA ARG A 133 13.69 4.93 15.43
C ARG A 133 14.82 5.91 15.11
N GLU A 134 15.64 5.61 14.10
CA GLU A 134 16.74 6.50 13.72
C GLU A 134 16.22 7.84 13.18
N PHE A 135 15.13 7.83 12.42
CA PHE A 135 14.50 9.07 11.94
C PHE A 135 14.00 9.95 13.09
N THR A 136 13.26 9.39 14.05
CA THR A 136 12.77 10.16 15.20
C THR A 136 13.90 10.73 16.04
N LYS A 137 14.95 9.93 16.29
CA LYS A 137 16.13 10.36 17.02
C LYS A 137 16.81 11.56 16.36
N GLU A 138 17.09 11.48 15.05
CA GLU A 138 17.72 12.58 14.31
C GLU A 138 16.81 13.82 14.24
N TYR A 139 15.50 13.62 14.10
CA TYR A 139 14.53 14.71 14.10
C TYR A 139 14.51 15.47 15.44
N GLU A 140 14.51 14.75 16.56
CA GLU A 140 14.55 15.35 17.90
C GLU A 140 15.85 16.11 18.16
N LEU A 141 17.01 15.53 17.77
CA LEU A 141 18.30 16.19 17.88
C LEU A 141 18.35 17.49 17.06
N ARG A 142 17.85 17.47 15.82
CA ARG A 142 17.79 18.65 14.93
C ARG A 142 16.91 19.76 15.50
N LYS A 143 15.79 19.40 16.13
CA LYS A 143 14.86 20.33 16.77
C LYS A 143 15.53 21.06 17.94
N MET A 144 16.32 20.36 18.77
CA MET A 144 17.05 20.98 19.88
C MET A 144 18.10 21.97 19.37
N VAL A 145 18.87 21.61 18.35
CA VAL A 145 19.92 22.50 17.78
C VAL A 145 19.34 23.74 17.10
N SER A 146 18.14 23.65 16.52
CA SER A 146 17.50 24.77 15.81
C SER A 146 16.67 25.67 16.75
N GLY A 147 16.40 25.24 17.98
CA GLY A 147 15.67 26.00 19.01
C GLY A 147 16.48 27.12 19.67
N ASP A 148 17.82 27.04 19.64
CA ASP A 148 18.72 28.00 20.30
C ASP A 148 19.21 29.14 19.38
N GLY A 149 18.68 29.24 18.15
CA GLY A 149 19.15 30.20 17.13
C GLY A 149 18.12 31.22 16.65
N ALA A 150 16.90 31.26 17.22
CA ALA A 150 15.80 32.10 16.74
C ALA A 150 15.59 33.40 17.53
N ASP A 151 16.53 33.79 18.41
CA ASP A 151 16.57 35.12 19.03
C ASP A 151 17.78 35.90 18.51
N LYS A 152 17.59 36.64 17.41
CA LYS A 152 18.36 37.85 17.06
C LYS A 152 17.67 38.68 16.00
#